data_AF-A0A7Y5BMF2-F1
#
_entry.id   AF-A0A7Y5BMF2-F1
#
_cell.length_a   1.000
_cell.length_b   1.000
_cell.length_c   1.000
_cell.angle_alpha   90.00
_cell.angle_beta   90.00
_cell.angle_gamma   90.00
#
_symmetry.space_group_name_H-M   'P 1'
#
loop_
_entity.id
_entity.type
_entity.pdbx_description
1 polymer ?
#
loop_
_entity_poly.entity_id
_entity_poly.type
_entity_poly.pdbx_seq_one_letter_code
_entity_poly.pdbx_strand_id
1 'polypeptide(L)'
;MEQVPQNRIIPKQRYSLIEVVVAVLMPLFFFAGAIFSRQSTTSWGGFFFFGFIGLVVGYSIYNRWIWRHVWKKLAQEIVLDYHFGPLAKNPRNPRLTGYYRGYSIKVDRVHGFYGLGRVMYTRIQVAHTISLANQHLRVEKKDWFDHIKKQHNIHSSKGIPYAQIGETKLNNLLLIQSQPLDFAQQVFKPVMIRQGLEEVATGVDEMNLTLFNNRLSYYEAGFWNYDVAYLKAVIDWLIEITQQIERVAHQKS
;
A
#
# COMPACT_ATOMS: atom_id res chain seq x y z
N MET A 1 6.25 -34.57 0.23
CA MET A 1 5.96 -33.14 0.01
C MET A 1 4.58 -32.89 0.57
N GLU A 2 4.48 -32.53 1.84
CA GLU A 2 3.20 -32.13 2.44
C GLU A 2 2.79 -30.77 1.87
N GLN A 3 1.68 -30.73 1.16
CA GLN A 3 1.00 -29.48 0.87
C GLN A 3 0.41 -28.98 2.19
N VAL A 4 1.17 -28.14 2.89
CA VAL A 4 0.63 -27.35 4.01
C VAL A 4 -0.55 -26.56 3.45
N PRO A 5 -1.77 -26.71 3.99
CA PRO A 5 -2.90 -25.91 3.54
C PRO A 5 -2.51 -24.44 3.67
N GLN A 6 -2.52 -23.72 2.54
CA GLN A 6 -2.22 -22.29 2.47
C GLN A 6 -3.31 -21.51 3.20
N ASN A 7 -3.21 -21.46 4.52
CA ASN A 7 -3.95 -20.49 5.30
C ASN A 7 -3.27 -19.14 5.06
N ARG A 8 -3.83 -18.36 4.13
CA ARG A 8 -3.29 -17.05 3.76
C ARG A 8 -3.21 -16.17 5.01
N ILE A 9 -2.11 -15.46 5.16
CA ILE A 9 -1.91 -14.54 6.29
C ILE A 9 -2.61 -13.23 5.96
N ILE A 10 -2.57 -12.82 4.69
CA ILE A 10 -3.13 -11.58 4.18
C ILE A 10 -4.22 -11.93 3.15
N PRO A 11 -5.49 -11.56 3.41
CA PRO A 11 -6.58 -11.82 2.48
C PRO A 11 -6.36 -11.03 1.18
N LYS A 12 -6.88 -11.54 0.04
CA LYS A 12 -6.83 -10.77 -1.21
C LYS A 12 -7.64 -9.49 -1.07
N GLN A 13 -7.11 -8.39 -1.61
CA GLN A 13 -7.85 -7.14 -1.73
C GLN A 13 -9.12 -7.35 -2.57
N ARG A 14 -10.26 -6.95 -2.01
CA ARG A 14 -11.55 -7.00 -2.70
C ARG A 14 -11.73 -5.75 -3.55
N TYR A 15 -11.97 -5.94 -4.85
CA TYR A 15 -12.42 -4.88 -5.75
C TYR A 15 -13.91 -4.61 -5.55
N SER A 16 -14.30 -3.35 -5.59
CA SER A 16 -15.70 -2.96 -5.50
C SER A 16 -16.36 -3.13 -6.86
N LEU A 17 -17.45 -3.92 -6.94
CA LEU A 17 -18.24 -4.08 -8.17
C LEU A 17 -18.70 -2.74 -8.75
N ILE A 18 -18.91 -1.73 -7.88
CA ILE A 18 -19.30 -0.39 -8.31
C ILE A 18 -18.20 0.29 -9.12
N GLU A 19 -16.92 0.01 -8.87
CA GLU A 19 -15.82 0.54 -9.69
C GLU A 19 -15.86 -0.03 -11.11
N VAL A 20 -16.12 -1.33 -11.24
CA VAL A 20 -16.29 -1.98 -12.55
C VAL A 20 -17.47 -1.39 -13.30
N VAL A 21 -18.61 -1.22 -12.62
CA VAL A 21 -19.81 -0.62 -13.21
C VAL A 21 -19.54 0.82 -13.65
N VAL A 22 -18.91 1.65 -12.81
CA VAL A 22 -18.59 3.05 -13.15
C VAL A 22 -17.57 3.14 -14.29
N ALA A 23 -16.56 2.28 -14.31
CA ALA A 23 -15.56 2.23 -15.37
C ALA A 23 -16.17 1.89 -16.74
N VAL A 24 -17.25 1.10 -16.77
CA VAL A 24 -18.00 0.77 -18.00
C VAL A 24 -19.01 1.88 -18.35
N LEU A 25 -19.74 2.41 -17.37
CA LEU A 25 -20.78 3.42 -17.61
C LEU A 25 -20.19 4.77 -18.03
N MET A 26 -19.06 5.21 -17.47
CA MET A 26 -18.46 6.51 -17.81
C MET A 26 -18.17 6.67 -19.31
N PRO A 27 -17.46 5.73 -19.98
CA PRO A 27 -17.27 5.77 -21.42
C PRO A 27 -18.59 5.79 -22.19
N LEU A 28 -19.57 4.95 -21.80
CA LEU A 28 -20.86 4.87 -22.49
C LEU A 28 -21.62 6.20 -22.44
N PHE A 29 -21.67 6.86 -21.28
CA PHE A 29 -22.28 8.18 -21.13
C PHE A 29 -21.55 9.25 -21.96
N PHE A 30 -20.22 9.19 -21.99
CA PHE A 30 -19.42 10.11 -22.78
C PHE A 30 -19.64 9.93 -24.29
N PHE A 31 -19.59 8.69 -24.80
CA PHE A 31 -19.82 8.38 -26.20
C PHE A 31 -21.25 8.69 -26.64
N ALA A 32 -22.26 8.32 -25.84
CA ALA A 32 -23.65 8.67 -26.12
C ALA A 32 -23.82 10.20 -26.19
N GLY A 33 -23.27 10.93 -25.20
CA GLY A 33 -23.29 12.39 -25.21
C GLY A 33 -22.66 12.98 -26.47
N ALA A 34 -21.50 12.47 -26.91
CA ALA A 34 -20.82 12.93 -28.11
C ALA A 34 -21.58 12.63 -29.42
N ILE A 35 -22.31 11.50 -29.48
CA ILE A 35 -23.15 11.14 -30.63
C ILE A 35 -24.35 12.08 -30.72
N PHE A 36 -25.08 12.26 -29.61
CA PHE A 36 -26.28 13.09 -29.58
C PHE A 36 -25.98 14.59 -29.67
N SER A 37 -24.81 15.06 -29.20
CA SER A 37 -24.43 16.47 -29.35
C SER A 37 -24.19 16.89 -30.80
N ARG A 38 -23.93 15.94 -31.72
CA ARG A 38 -23.79 16.22 -33.16
C ARG A 38 -25.13 16.36 -33.88
N GLN A 39 -26.23 15.87 -33.29
CA GLN A 39 -27.58 16.05 -33.79
C GLN A 39 -28.18 17.32 -33.15
N SER A 40 -28.01 18.45 -33.83
CA SER A 40 -28.17 19.84 -33.33
C SER A 40 -29.55 20.25 -32.79
N THR A 41 -30.51 19.34 -32.62
CA THR A 41 -31.90 19.63 -32.26
C THR A 41 -32.43 18.84 -31.06
N THR A 42 -31.60 18.04 -30.37
CA THR A 42 -32.09 17.13 -29.33
C THR A 42 -31.65 17.53 -27.91
N SER A 43 -32.63 17.77 -27.03
CA SER A 43 -32.46 17.95 -25.57
C SER A 43 -31.73 16.79 -24.88
N TRP A 44 -31.62 15.65 -25.58
CA TRP A 44 -30.88 14.45 -25.19
C TRP A 44 -29.39 14.69 -24.96
N GLY A 45 -28.73 15.60 -25.71
CA GLY A 45 -27.32 15.91 -25.47
C GLY A 45 -27.06 16.48 -24.07
N GLY A 46 -27.97 17.32 -23.56
CA GLY A 46 -27.94 17.83 -22.19
C GLY A 46 -28.12 16.72 -21.16
N PHE A 47 -29.07 15.80 -21.38
CA PHE A 47 -29.31 14.66 -20.49
C PHE A 47 -28.05 13.80 -20.28
N PHE A 48 -27.32 13.46 -21.35
CA PHE A 48 -26.09 12.68 -21.23
C PHE A 48 -24.95 13.45 -20.57
N PHE A 49 -24.84 14.76 -20.84
CA PHE A 49 -23.83 15.61 -20.19
C PHE A 49 -24.07 15.75 -18.69
N PHE A 50 -25.30 16.08 -18.27
CA PHE A 50 -25.66 16.16 -16.85
C PHE A 50 -25.62 14.79 -16.17
N GLY A 51 -25.99 13.72 -16.88
CA GLY A 51 -25.84 12.34 -16.41
C GLY A 51 -24.38 11.97 -16.16
N PHE A 52 -23.47 12.33 -17.07
CA PHE A 52 -22.03 12.13 -16.90
C PHE A 52 -21.47 12.89 -15.71
N ILE A 53 -21.80 14.19 -15.57
CA ILE A 53 -21.40 14.99 -14.41
C ILE A 53 -21.95 14.38 -13.12
N GLY A 54 -23.23 14.00 -13.10
CA GLY A 54 -23.86 13.35 -11.95
C GLY A 54 -23.17 12.05 -11.57
N LEU A 55 -22.76 11.24 -12.54
CA LEU A 55 -22.02 10.00 -12.32
C LEU A 55 -20.62 10.28 -11.76
N VAL A 56 -19.88 11.23 -12.33
CA VAL A 56 -18.55 11.64 -11.83
C VAL A 56 -18.62 12.17 -10.39
N VAL A 57 -19.58 13.07 -10.12
CA VAL A 57 -19.77 13.68 -8.79
C VAL A 57 -20.25 12.63 -7.79
N GLY A 58 -21.26 11.83 -8.16
CA GLY A 58 -21.80 10.75 -7.34
C GLY A 58 -20.74 9.73 -6.97
N TYR A 59 -19.96 9.27 -7.95
CA TYR A 59 -18.83 8.36 -7.73
C TYR A 59 -17.77 8.98 -6.81
N SER A 60 -17.46 10.27 -6.99
CA SER A 60 -16.51 10.99 -6.13
C SER A 60 -17.00 11.08 -4.69
N ILE A 61 -18.31 11.31 -4.47
CA ILE A 61 -18.93 11.35 -3.13
C ILE A 61 -18.95 9.95 -2.51
N TYR A 62 -19.36 8.94 -3.27
CA TYR A 62 -19.38 7.53 -2.86
C TYR A 62 -17.99 7.09 -2.40
N ASN A 63 -16.96 7.32 -3.21
CA ASN A 63 -15.58 6.99 -2.87
C ASN A 63 -15.11 7.68 -1.59
N ARG A 64 -15.44 8.97 -1.39
CA ARG A 64 -15.11 9.68 -0.14
C ARG A 64 -15.83 9.07 1.06
N TRP A 65 -17.09 8.67 0.90
CA TRP A 65 -17.90 8.11 1.98
C TRP A 65 -17.38 6.75 2.43
N ILE A 66 -17.19 5.81 1.50
CA ILE A 66 -16.66 4.48 1.79
C ILE A 66 -15.30 4.59 2.46
N TRP A 67 -14.45 5.45 1.91
CA TRP A 67 -13.11 5.62 2.42
C TRP A 67 -13.10 6.14 3.86
N ARG A 68 -13.95 7.13 4.19
CA ARG A 68 -14.14 7.55 5.58
C ARG A 68 -14.65 6.41 6.45
N HIS A 69 -15.58 5.60 5.94
CA HIS A 69 -16.14 4.47 6.66
C HIS A 69 -15.09 3.39 6.94
N VAL A 70 -14.32 2.97 5.94
CA VAL A 70 -13.24 1.97 6.06
C VAL A 70 -12.18 2.44 7.05
N TRP A 71 -11.75 3.69 7.00
CA TRP A 71 -10.75 4.20 7.93
C TRP A 71 -11.28 4.32 9.37
N LYS A 72 -12.53 4.73 9.55
CA LYS A 72 -13.17 4.74 10.88
C LYS A 72 -13.36 3.34 11.44
N LYS A 73 -13.79 2.40 10.60
CA LYS A 73 -13.97 1.00 11.00
C LYS A 73 -12.64 0.34 11.35
N LEU A 74 -11.59 0.59 10.55
CA LEU A 74 -10.23 0.18 10.89
C LEU A 74 -9.82 0.77 12.23
N ALA A 75 -9.97 2.09 12.43
CA ALA A 75 -9.67 2.76 13.70
C ALA A 75 -10.36 2.08 14.91
N GLN A 76 -11.62 1.66 14.75
CA GLN A 76 -12.36 0.93 15.77
C GLN A 76 -11.82 -0.48 16.01
N GLU A 77 -11.51 -1.24 14.96
CA GLU A 77 -11.05 -2.63 15.07
C GLU A 77 -9.64 -2.74 15.68
N ILE A 78 -8.76 -1.78 15.42
CA ILE A 78 -7.39 -1.75 15.96
C ILE A 78 -7.18 -0.69 17.05
N VAL A 79 -8.26 -0.11 17.56
CA VAL A 79 -8.27 0.86 18.67
C VAL A 79 -7.27 2.00 18.46
N LEU A 80 -7.29 2.59 17.27
CA LEU A 80 -6.49 3.77 16.92
C LEU A 80 -7.35 5.02 16.89
N ASP A 81 -6.75 6.18 17.18
CA ASP A 81 -7.40 7.47 17.07
C ASP A 81 -7.54 7.87 15.59
N TYR A 82 -8.76 8.16 15.18
CA TYR A 82 -9.06 8.66 13.84
C TYR A 82 -9.03 10.19 13.82
N HIS A 83 -8.06 10.75 13.09
CA HIS A 83 -7.97 12.18 12.84
C HIS A 83 -8.31 12.51 11.39
N PHE A 84 -9.29 13.40 11.22
CA PHE A 84 -9.52 14.08 9.94
C PHE A 84 -8.92 15.48 10.06
N GLY A 85 -7.98 15.83 9.18
CA GLY A 85 -7.34 17.14 9.23
C GLY A 85 -8.35 18.30 9.14
N PRO A 86 -8.11 19.45 9.79
CA PRO A 86 -8.95 20.62 9.62
C PRO A 86 -8.95 21.05 8.15
N LEU A 87 -10.12 21.50 7.67
CA LEU A 87 -10.37 21.88 6.27
C LEU A 87 -9.30 22.82 5.68
N ALA A 88 -8.65 23.62 6.53
CA ALA A 88 -7.75 24.70 6.14
C ALA A 88 -6.28 24.31 5.91
N LYS A 89 -5.78 23.15 6.38
CA LYS A 89 -4.33 22.82 6.28
C LYS A 89 -4.00 21.55 5.52
N ASN A 90 -4.89 20.56 5.51
CA ASN A 90 -4.77 19.39 4.63
C ASN A 90 -6.11 18.62 4.59
N PRO A 91 -7.15 19.17 3.94
CA PRO A 91 -8.56 18.75 4.06
C PRO A 91 -8.89 17.30 3.65
N ARG A 92 -7.90 16.51 3.19
CA ARG A 92 -8.18 15.36 2.31
C ARG A 92 -7.46 14.07 2.65
N ASN A 93 -6.67 14.01 3.74
CA ASN A 93 -5.97 12.77 4.11
C ASN A 93 -6.31 12.36 5.57
N PRO A 94 -6.86 11.16 5.81
CA PRO A 94 -7.17 10.64 7.12
C PRO A 94 -5.87 10.17 7.74
N ARG A 95 -5.85 10.20 9.06
CA ARG A 95 -4.69 9.73 9.83
C ARG A 95 -5.22 8.87 10.96
N LEU A 96 -4.63 7.70 11.12
CA LEU A 96 -4.76 6.88 12.30
C LEU A 96 -3.48 6.98 13.10
N THR A 97 -3.60 7.22 14.40
CA THR A 97 -2.46 7.22 15.32
C THR A 97 -2.87 6.55 16.62
N GLY A 98 -1.96 5.83 17.27
CA GLY A 98 -2.25 5.21 18.56
C GLY A 98 -1.32 4.03 18.82
N TYR A 99 -1.72 3.19 19.77
CA TYR A 99 -0.99 1.98 20.14
C TYR A 99 -1.82 0.74 19.85
N TYR A 100 -1.22 -0.25 19.21
CA TYR A 100 -1.86 -1.52 18.94
C TYR A 100 -0.85 -2.67 19.12
N ARG A 101 -1.24 -3.68 19.92
CA ARG A 101 -0.40 -4.82 20.32
C ARG A 101 0.97 -4.42 20.89
N GLY A 102 1.04 -3.30 21.62
CA GLY A 102 2.26 -2.80 22.26
C GLY A 102 3.12 -1.86 21.40
N TYR A 103 2.76 -1.63 20.13
CA TYR A 103 3.53 -0.79 19.22
C TYR A 103 2.81 0.52 18.91
N SER A 104 3.57 1.61 18.81
CA SER A 104 3.04 2.89 18.32
C SER A 104 2.87 2.81 16.80
N ILE A 105 1.63 2.93 16.33
CA ILE A 105 1.26 2.83 14.92
C ILE A 105 0.77 4.16 14.40
N LYS A 106 1.20 4.51 13.20
CA LYS A 106 0.66 5.62 12.43
C LYS A 106 0.32 5.16 11.03
N VAL A 107 -0.91 5.40 10.62
CA VAL A 107 -1.39 5.15 9.25
C VAL A 107 -1.83 6.47 8.65
N ASP A 108 -1.27 6.85 7.51
CA ASP A 108 -1.71 8.06 6.81
C ASP A 108 -1.62 7.89 5.29
N ARG A 109 -2.17 8.87 4.57
CA ARG A 109 -1.94 8.98 3.14
C ARG A 109 -0.94 10.06 2.81
N VAL A 110 -0.03 9.72 1.91
CA VAL A 110 1.00 10.61 1.39
C VAL A 110 0.96 10.62 -0.12
N HIS A 111 1.32 11.74 -0.72
CA HIS A 111 1.53 11.82 -2.16
C HIS A 111 3.02 11.65 -2.43
N GLY A 112 3.36 10.72 -3.33
CA GLY A 112 4.68 10.59 -3.91
C GLY A 112 4.66 11.03 -5.37
N PHE A 113 5.86 11.15 -5.95
CA PHE A 113 6.03 11.43 -7.38
C PHE A 113 6.60 10.18 -8.05
N TYR A 114 5.93 9.69 -9.09
CA TYR A 114 6.44 8.68 -9.99
C TYR A 114 6.47 9.26 -11.41
N GLY A 115 7.67 9.62 -11.89
CA GLY A 115 7.83 10.39 -13.12
C GLY A 115 7.16 11.77 -13.03
N LEU A 116 6.28 12.08 -14.00
CA LEU A 116 5.51 13.34 -14.03
C LEU A 116 4.17 13.24 -13.25
N GLY A 117 3.79 12.05 -12.78
CA GLY A 117 2.52 11.79 -12.09
C GLY A 117 2.63 11.88 -10.57
N ARG A 118 1.56 12.34 -9.92
CA ARG A 118 1.38 12.21 -8.46
C ARG A 118 0.67 10.89 -8.17
N VAL A 119 1.31 10.04 -7.39
CA VAL A 119 0.74 8.77 -6.92
C VAL A 119 0.38 8.90 -5.45
N MET A 120 -0.79 8.40 -5.06
CA MET A 120 -1.23 8.39 -3.67
C MET A 120 -0.83 7.07 -3.03
N TYR A 121 -0.07 7.15 -1.94
CA TYR A 121 0.36 6.00 -1.16
C TYR A 121 -0.37 5.96 0.17
N THR A 122 -0.71 4.76 0.62
CA THR A 122 -0.96 4.52 2.04
C THR A 122 0.37 4.23 2.69
N ARG A 123 0.66 4.97 3.76
CA ARG A 123 1.83 4.76 4.59
C ARG A 123 1.40 4.20 5.94
N ILE A 124 2.01 3.09 6.34
CA ILE A 124 1.90 2.51 7.67
C ILE A 124 3.28 2.63 8.32
N GLN A 125 3.34 3.18 9.52
CA GLN A 125 4.57 3.31 10.30
C GLN A 125 4.37 2.60 11.64
N VAL A 126 5.30 1.70 11.96
CA VAL A 126 5.38 1.01 13.25
C VAL A 126 6.68 1.44 13.91
N ALA A 127 6.59 2.02 15.10
CA ALA A 127 7.77 2.42 15.86
C ALA A 127 8.33 1.23 16.65
N HIS A 128 9.64 1.04 16.59
CA HIS A 128 10.36 0.08 17.42
C HIS A 128 10.54 0.61 18.84
N THR A 129 10.63 -0.30 19.81
CA THR A 129 10.91 0.06 21.21
C THR A 129 12.41 0.29 21.45
N ILE A 130 13.26 -0.22 20.55
CA ILE A 130 14.73 -0.14 20.65
C ILE A 130 15.33 0.71 19.53
N SER A 131 16.56 1.19 19.76
CA SER A 131 17.34 1.91 18.75
C SER A 131 18.04 0.94 17.80
N LEU A 132 17.92 1.17 16.49
CA LEU A 132 18.48 0.31 15.43
C LEU A 132 19.51 1.07 14.58
N ALA A 133 20.31 1.94 15.22
CA ALA A 133 21.17 2.92 14.54
C ALA A 133 22.12 2.36 13.46
N ASN A 134 22.50 1.07 13.55
CA ASN A 134 23.41 0.41 12.61
C ASN A 134 22.71 -0.60 11.68
N GLN A 135 21.39 -0.66 11.70
CA GLN A 135 20.61 -1.60 10.92
C GLN A 135 19.77 -0.86 9.89
N HIS A 136 19.94 -1.26 8.64
CA HIS A 136 19.14 -0.78 7.52
C HIS A 136 18.52 -1.96 6.80
N LEU A 137 17.25 -1.80 6.45
CA LEU A 137 16.51 -2.74 5.62
C LEU A 137 15.64 -1.94 4.67
N ARG A 138 15.70 -2.26 3.39
CA ARG A 138 14.77 -1.76 2.38
C ARG A 138 14.34 -2.90 1.49
N VAL A 139 13.04 -3.04 1.31
CA VAL A 139 12.43 -4.01 0.39
C VAL A 139 11.52 -3.25 -0.53
N GLU A 140 11.73 -3.39 -1.83
CA GLU A 140 10.90 -2.78 -2.85
C GLU A 140 10.52 -3.83 -3.88
N LYS A 141 9.31 -3.70 -4.44
CA LYS A 141 8.90 -4.55 -5.55
C LYS A 141 9.67 -4.13 -6.80
N LYS A 142 10.16 -5.10 -7.57
CA LYS A 142 10.80 -4.81 -8.86
C LYS A 142 9.75 -4.30 -9.83
N ASP A 143 10.02 -3.17 -10.47
CA ASP A 143 9.24 -2.78 -11.63
C ASP A 143 9.54 -3.74 -12.78
N TRP A 144 8.51 -4.10 -13.55
CA TRP A 144 8.69 -4.87 -14.78
C TRP A 144 9.63 -4.16 -15.77
N PHE A 145 9.69 -2.83 -15.73
CA PHE A 145 10.63 -2.00 -16.47
C PHE A 145 12.05 -1.97 -15.88
N ASP A 146 12.27 -2.42 -14.64
CA ASP A 146 13.62 -2.49 -14.07
C ASP A 146 14.48 -3.55 -14.75
N HIS A 147 13.86 -4.52 -15.44
CA HIS A 147 14.59 -5.41 -16.34
C HIS A 147 15.28 -4.67 -17.49
N ILE A 148 14.73 -3.53 -17.93
CA ILE A 148 15.31 -2.70 -18.99
C ILE A 148 16.30 -1.67 -18.40
N LYS A 149 16.07 -1.16 -17.18
CA LYS A 149 16.99 -0.23 -16.49
C LYS A 149 18.27 -0.89 -15.96
N LYS A 150 18.33 -2.22 -15.90
CA LYS A 150 19.50 -3.00 -15.45
C LYS A 150 20.80 -2.72 -16.21
N GLN A 151 20.75 -2.05 -17.36
CA GLN A 151 21.96 -1.75 -18.10
C GLN A 151 22.69 -0.48 -17.68
N HIS A 152 22.08 0.48 -16.97
CA HIS A 152 22.71 1.81 -16.87
C HIS A 152 22.81 2.51 -15.52
N ASN A 153 22.27 2.02 -14.39
CA ASN A 153 22.62 2.59 -13.08
C ASN A 153 22.21 1.67 -11.92
N ILE A 154 23.03 0.65 -11.62
CA ILE A 154 23.03 0.01 -10.29
C ILE A 154 23.84 0.91 -9.35
N HIS A 155 23.32 2.10 -9.09
CA HIS A 155 23.74 2.89 -7.96
C HIS A 155 22.73 2.62 -6.86
N SER A 156 23.11 1.68 -6.00
CA SER A 156 22.53 1.54 -4.66
C SER A 156 22.24 2.93 -4.12
N SER A 157 20.99 3.20 -3.75
CA SER A 157 20.70 4.42 -3.02
C SER A 157 21.52 4.37 -1.73
N LYS A 158 22.68 5.05 -1.70
CA LYS A 158 23.62 5.16 -0.57
C LYS A 158 24.58 3.98 -0.31
N GLY A 159 24.94 3.16 -1.29
CA GLY A 159 26.00 2.14 -1.13
C GLY A 159 25.66 0.94 -0.24
N ILE A 160 24.38 0.74 0.09
CA ILE A 160 23.87 -0.44 0.81
C ILE A 160 23.81 -1.63 -0.16
N PRO A 161 24.37 -2.81 0.18
CA PRO A 161 24.38 -3.97 -0.69
C PRO A 161 23.00 -4.65 -0.78
N TYR A 162 22.75 -5.33 -1.90
CA TYR A 162 21.56 -6.16 -2.08
C TYR A 162 21.72 -7.48 -1.34
N ALA A 163 20.71 -7.86 -0.55
CA ALA A 163 20.65 -9.13 0.16
C ALA A 163 19.77 -10.14 -0.58
N GLN A 164 20.08 -11.43 -0.45
CA GLN A 164 19.24 -12.53 -0.93
C GLN A 164 18.68 -13.30 0.26
N ILE A 165 17.37 -13.57 0.28
CA ILE A 165 16.70 -14.25 1.41
C ILE A 165 16.51 -15.76 1.17
N GLY A 166 17.31 -16.36 0.28
CA GLY A 166 17.30 -17.81 0.00
C GLY A 166 16.12 -18.32 -0.85
N GLU A 167 15.03 -17.56 -0.99
CA GLU A 167 13.89 -17.94 -1.83
C GLU A 167 13.94 -17.29 -3.22
N THR A 168 14.13 -18.11 -4.26
CA THR A 168 14.24 -17.65 -5.65
C THR A 168 13.02 -16.85 -6.10
N LYS A 169 11.80 -17.21 -5.67
CA LYS A 169 10.57 -16.52 -6.06
C LYS A 169 10.52 -15.08 -5.52
N LEU A 170 10.72 -14.90 -4.21
CA LEU A 170 10.76 -13.56 -3.61
C LEU A 170 11.94 -12.75 -4.13
N ASN A 171 13.12 -13.35 -4.26
CA ASN A 171 14.30 -12.70 -4.84
C ASN A 171 14.07 -12.27 -6.29
N ASN A 172 13.14 -12.91 -7.02
CA ASN A 172 12.76 -12.51 -8.38
C ASN A 172 11.73 -11.39 -8.41
N LEU A 173 10.84 -11.31 -7.42
CA LEU A 173 9.80 -10.29 -7.31
C LEU A 173 10.29 -8.99 -6.66
N LEU A 174 11.29 -9.08 -5.77
CA LEU A 174 11.68 -7.99 -4.87
C LEU A 174 13.16 -7.64 -5.01
N LEU A 175 13.48 -6.36 -4.77
CA LEU A 175 14.82 -5.89 -4.46
C LEU A 175 14.91 -5.72 -2.94
N ILE A 176 15.86 -6.41 -2.33
CA ILE A 176 16.09 -6.36 -0.89
C ILE A 176 17.48 -5.78 -0.68
N GLN A 177 17.57 -4.70 0.08
CA GLN A 177 18.81 -4.05 0.50
C GLN A 177 18.91 -4.14 2.02
N SER A 178 20.09 -4.49 2.52
CA SER A 178 20.29 -4.71 3.95
C SER A 178 21.68 -4.30 4.39
N GLN A 179 21.76 -3.72 5.59
CA GLN A 179 23.00 -3.50 6.30
C GLN A 179 22.80 -3.85 7.78
N PRO A 180 23.56 -4.80 8.36
CA PRO A 180 24.49 -5.71 7.68
C PRO A 180 23.78 -6.67 6.70
N LEU A 181 24.53 -7.33 5.82
CA LEU A 181 23.96 -8.16 4.73
C LEU A 181 23.12 -9.34 5.25
N ASP A 182 23.56 -9.95 6.34
CA ASP A 182 22.90 -11.08 7.00
C ASP A 182 21.62 -10.70 7.76
N PHE A 183 21.41 -9.41 8.01
CA PHE A 183 20.27 -8.92 8.78
C PHE A 183 18.93 -9.24 8.10
N ALA A 184 18.78 -8.94 6.81
CA ALA A 184 17.57 -9.30 6.06
C ALA A 184 17.30 -10.81 6.09
N GLN A 185 18.33 -11.65 5.99
CA GLN A 185 18.16 -13.11 6.05
C GLN A 185 17.61 -13.57 7.40
N GLN A 186 18.06 -12.94 8.49
CA GLN A 186 17.59 -13.25 9.84
C GLN A 186 16.17 -12.73 10.11
N VAL A 187 15.85 -11.52 9.60
CA VAL A 187 14.51 -10.93 9.69
C VAL A 187 13.50 -11.75 8.89
N PHE A 188 13.85 -12.19 7.69
CA PHE A 188 12.98 -12.98 6.81
C PHE A 188 13.12 -14.49 7.00
N LYS A 189 13.81 -14.95 8.05
CA LYS A 189 13.90 -16.39 8.36
C LYS A 189 12.53 -17.03 8.64
N PRO A 190 11.60 -16.40 9.40
CA PRO A 190 10.30 -16.99 9.67
C PRO A 190 9.45 -17.15 8.40
N VAL A 191 8.81 -18.32 8.24
CA VAL A 191 7.95 -18.64 7.08
C VAL A 191 6.79 -17.66 6.95
N MET A 192 6.13 -17.31 8.07
CA MET A 192 4.97 -16.40 8.06
C MET A 192 5.32 -15.02 7.50
N ILE A 193 6.48 -14.47 7.86
CA ILE A 193 6.91 -13.17 7.35
C ILE A 193 7.13 -13.23 5.84
N ARG A 194 7.80 -14.27 5.34
CA ARG A 194 8.04 -14.46 3.90
C ARG A 194 6.74 -14.64 3.12
N GLN A 195 5.82 -15.44 3.64
CA GLN A 195 4.50 -15.64 3.03
C GLN A 195 3.72 -14.32 2.96
N GLY A 196 3.65 -13.55 4.06
CA GLY A 196 3.00 -12.25 4.04
C GLY A 196 3.67 -11.27 3.07
N LEU A 197 5.00 -11.31 2.97
CA LEU A 197 5.76 -10.50 2.00
C LEU A 197 5.39 -10.86 0.55
N GLU A 198 5.28 -12.16 0.24
CA GLU A 198 4.88 -12.65 -1.07
C GLU A 198 3.43 -12.26 -1.41
N GLU A 199 2.52 -12.44 -0.45
CA GLU A 199 1.09 -12.14 -0.60
C GLU A 199 0.85 -10.66 -0.87
N VAL A 200 1.56 -9.79 -0.15
CA VAL A 200 1.53 -8.34 -0.40
C VAL A 200 2.14 -8.01 -1.75
N ALA A 201 3.36 -8.46 -2.03
CA ALA A 201 4.08 -8.12 -3.27
C ALA A 201 3.34 -8.55 -4.54
N THR A 202 2.57 -9.64 -4.47
CA THR A 202 1.76 -10.13 -5.59
C THR A 202 0.40 -9.43 -5.70
N GLY A 203 -0.12 -8.87 -4.61
CA GLY A 203 -1.43 -8.22 -4.57
C GLY A 203 -1.43 -6.74 -4.95
N VAL A 204 -0.27 -6.09 -4.97
CA VAL A 204 -0.15 -4.63 -5.02
C VAL A 204 0.75 -4.20 -6.17
N ASP A 205 0.49 -3.05 -6.78
CA ASP A 205 1.27 -2.59 -7.92
C ASP A 205 2.68 -2.17 -7.50
N GLU A 206 2.77 -1.32 -6.48
CA GLU A 206 4.04 -0.86 -5.88
C GLU A 206 4.01 -1.04 -4.37
N MET A 207 5.12 -1.53 -3.82
CA MET A 207 5.36 -1.55 -2.38
C MET A 207 6.79 -1.16 -2.04
N ASN A 208 6.95 -0.52 -0.88
CA ASN A 208 8.24 -0.22 -0.29
C ASN A 208 8.18 -0.37 1.23
N LEU A 209 9.00 -1.25 1.78
CA LEU A 209 9.23 -1.42 3.22
C LEU A 209 10.61 -0.90 3.55
N THR A 210 10.72 0.12 4.40
CA THR A 210 11.99 0.72 4.81
C THR A 210 12.09 0.77 6.33
N LEU A 211 13.19 0.25 6.86
CA LEU A 211 13.63 0.42 8.23
C LEU A 211 14.57 1.63 8.31
N PHE A 212 14.19 2.63 9.09
CA PHE A 212 15.03 3.80 9.33
C PHE A 212 14.94 4.26 10.79
N ASN A 213 16.09 4.41 11.42
CA ASN A 213 16.26 4.77 12.84
C ASN A 213 15.53 3.82 13.79
N ASN A 214 14.31 4.19 14.18
CA ASN A 214 13.47 3.46 15.13
C ASN A 214 12.07 3.21 14.57
N ARG A 215 11.91 3.22 13.24
CA ARG A 215 10.61 2.97 12.61
C ARG A 215 10.73 2.08 11.39
N LEU A 216 9.82 1.12 11.31
CA LEU A 216 9.48 0.40 10.09
C LEU A 216 8.40 1.20 9.37
N SER A 217 8.70 1.67 8.16
CA SER A 217 7.74 2.37 7.30
C SER A 217 7.40 1.52 6.09
N TYR A 218 6.14 1.24 5.91
CA TYR A 218 5.58 0.54 4.76
C TYR A 218 4.78 1.52 3.90
N TYR A 219 5.02 1.50 2.60
CA TYR A 219 4.33 2.30 1.59
C TYR A 219 3.77 1.37 0.54
N GLU A 220 2.54 1.64 0.13
CA GLU A 220 1.90 0.90 -0.95
C GLU A 220 1.13 1.85 -1.84
N ALA A 221 1.33 1.72 -3.16
CA ALA A 221 0.52 2.40 -4.15
C ALA A 221 -0.77 1.62 -4.36
N GLY A 222 -1.90 2.32 -4.33
CA GLY A 222 -3.17 1.71 -4.68
C GLY A 222 -4.35 2.15 -3.84
N PHE A 223 -5.53 1.70 -4.25
CA PHE A 223 -6.80 2.07 -3.66
C PHE A 223 -7.14 1.14 -2.47
N TRP A 224 -6.54 1.41 -1.32
CA TRP A 224 -6.90 0.81 -0.01
C TRP A 224 -8.32 1.17 0.48
N ASN A 225 -9.23 1.47 -0.43
CA ASN A 225 -10.47 2.14 -0.13
C ASN A 225 -11.55 1.21 0.41
N TYR A 226 -11.37 -0.12 0.40
CA TYR A 226 -12.51 -1.04 0.52
C TYR A 226 -12.37 -2.19 1.51
N ASP A 227 -11.18 -2.51 2.02
CA ASP A 227 -10.99 -3.75 2.80
C ASP A 227 -10.28 -3.52 4.13
N VAL A 228 -11.09 -3.46 5.20
CA VAL A 228 -10.61 -3.33 6.58
C VAL A 228 -9.83 -4.57 7.01
N ALA A 229 -10.26 -5.77 6.60
CA ALA A 229 -9.61 -7.02 6.99
C ALA A 229 -8.21 -7.12 6.37
N TYR A 230 -8.07 -6.71 5.11
CA TYR A 230 -6.77 -6.61 4.45
C TYR A 230 -5.84 -5.62 5.17
N LEU A 231 -6.29 -4.39 5.43
CA LEU A 231 -5.51 -3.38 6.15
C LEU A 231 -5.06 -3.85 7.53
N LYS A 232 -5.97 -4.46 8.29
CA LYS A 232 -5.67 -5.03 9.60
C LYS A 232 -4.64 -6.15 9.50
N ALA A 233 -4.77 -7.07 8.54
CA ALA A 233 -3.82 -8.15 8.33
C ALA A 233 -2.42 -7.65 7.96
N VAL A 234 -2.33 -6.61 7.12
CA VAL A 234 -1.04 -5.97 6.79
C VAL A 234 -0.41 -5.32 8.03
N ILE A 235 -1.21 -4.64 8.87
CA ILE A 235 -0.73 -4.07 10.13
C ILE A 235 -0.23 -5.17 11.08
N ASP A 236 -1.01 -6.25 11.25
CA ASP A 236 -0.64 -7.40 12.07
C ASP A 236 0.68 -8.03 11.57
N TRP A 237 0.85 -8.20 10.26
CA TRP A 237 2.09 -8.69 9.63
C TRP A 237 3.29 -7.74 9.81
N LEU A 238 3.10 -6.42 9.71
CA LEU A 238 4.16 -5.44 9.97
C LEU A 238 4.63 -5.47 11.43
N ILE A 239 3.72 -5.73 12.37
CA ILE A 239 4.06 -5.93 13.78
C ILE A 239 4.89 -7.20 13.96
N GLU A 240 4.56 -8.29 13.26
CA GLU A 240 5.39 -9.51 13.29
C GLU A 240 6.80 -9.28 12.76
N ILE A 241 6.95 -8.50 11.68
CA ILE A 241 8.26 -8.06 11.18
C ILE A 241 9.00 -7.24 12.24
N THR A 242 8.29 -6.30 12.86
CA THR A 242 8.86 -5.40 13.87
C THR A 242 9.38 -6.20 15.07
N GLN A 243 8.61 -7.16 15.57
CA GLN A 243 9.01 -8.08 16.63
C GLN A 243 10.24 -8.91 16.23
N GLN A 244 10.28 -9.39 14.99
CA GLN A 244 11.41 -10.18 14.52
C GLN A 244 12.68 -9.33 14.38
N ILE A 245 12.58 -8.10 13.90
CA ILE A 245 13.68 -7.13 13.88
C ILE A 245 14.24 -6.92 15.29
N GLU A 246 13.36 -6.71 16.28
CA GLU A 246 13.78 -6.50 17.67
C GLU A 246 14.50 -7.73 18.23
N ARG A 247 13.99 -8.94 17.98
CA ARG A 247 14.65 -10.20 18.38
C ARG A 247 16.04 -10.35 17.77
N VAL A 248 16.17 -10.08 16.47
CA VAL A 248 17.45 -10.18 15.75
C VAL A 248 18.44 -9.15 16.27
N ALA A 249 17.99 -7.93 16.56
CA ALA A 249 18.84 -6.89 17.13
C ALA A 249 19.35 -7.26 18.52
N HIS A 250 18.50 -7.84 19.38
CA HIS A 250 18.90 -8.29 20.72
C HIS A 250 19.87 -9.47 20.74
N GLN A 251 19.89 -10.31 19.71
CA GLN A 251 20.84 -11.42 19.62
C GLN A 251 22.28 -10.96 19.29
N LYS A 252 22.44 -9.73 18.81
CA LYS A 252 23.73 -9.16 18.40
C LYS A 252 24.28 -8.10 19.39
N SER A 253 23.49 -7.73 20.40
CA SER A 253 23.89 -6.86 21.52
C SER A 253 24.42 -7.68 22.67
#